data_AF-A0A7Y3GVM1-F1
#
_entry.id   AF-A0A7Y3GVM1-F1
#
_cell.length_a   1.000
_cell.length_b   1.000
_cell.length_c   1.000
_cell.angle_alpha   90.00
_cell.angle_beta   90.00
_cell.angle_gamma   90.00
#
_symmetry.space_group_name_H-M   'P 1'
#
loop_
_entity.id
_entity.type
_entity.pdbx_description
1 polymer ?
#
loop_
_entity_poly.entity_id
_entity_poly.type
_entity_poly.pdbx_seq_one_letter_code
_entity_poly.pdbx_strand_id
1 'polypeptide(L)'
;YRSVRTKIFGLPDDTLLYPGHDYKGRMVSTVREERNFNARLGVDKSEAEFVAIMNALDLAYPKKIDEAVPANLVSGLVPVQTERPVGSVAVVMEELGRQDTSELWHGAGI
;
A
#
# COMPACT_ATOMS: atom_id res chain seq x y z
N TYR A 1 11.22 2.72 -10.02
CA TYR A 1 12.67 2.86 -10.28
C TYR A 1 13.08 4.31 -10.52
N ARG A 2 12.72 4.92 -11.67
CA ARG A 2 13.21 6.27 -12.08
C ARG A 2 12.99 7.36 -11.04
N SER A 3 11.79 7.46 -10.46
CA SER A 3 11.49 8.45 -9.41
C SER A 3 12.46 8.38 -8.23
N VAL A 4 12.81 7.16 -7.78
CA VAL A 4 13.76 6.99 -6.68
C VAL A 4 15.17 7.40 -7.14
N ARG A 5 15.62 6.89 -8.30
CA ARG A 5 16.97 7.17 -8.82
C ARG A 5 17.24 8.65 -9.08
N THR A 6 16.27 9.40 -9.58
CA THR A 6 16.48 10.80 -9.97
C THR A 6 16.04 11.79 -8.92
N LYS A 7 14.98 11.51 -8.15
CA LYS A 7 14.44 12.47 -7.18
C LYS A 7 14.95 12.22 -5.76
N ILE A 8 14.99 10.96 -5.32
CA ILE A 8 15.38 10.62 -3.94
C ILE A 8 16.90 10.43 -3.85
N PHE A 9 17.48 9.61 -4.72
CA PHE A 9 18.93 9.38 -4.75
C PHE A 9 19.72 10.54 -5.36
N GLY A 10 19.03 11.56 -5.89
CA GLY A 10 19.62 12.84 -6.27
C GLY A 10 19.78 13.82 -5.10
N LEU A 11 19.24 13.51 -3.92
CA LEU A 11 19.43 14.31 -2.71
C LEU A 11 20.82 14.07 -2.10
N PRO A 12 21.32 14.96 -1.21
CA PRO A 12 22.58 14.76 -0.50
C PRO A 12 22.65 13.44 0.25
N ASP A 13 23.84 12.87 0.32
CA ASP A 13 24.11 11.55 0.90
C ASP A 13 23.60 11.35 2.34
N ASP A 14 23.67 12.40 3.15
CA ASP A 14 23.28 12.47 4.56
C ASP A 14 21.78 12.75 4.78
N THR A 15 21.02 12.94 3.69
CA THR A 15 19.57 13.14 3.78
C THR A 15 18.93 11.92 4.42
N LEU A 16 18.23 12.15 5.52
CA LEU A 16 17.47 11.13 6.23
C LEU A 16 16.21 10.75 5.44
N LEU A 17 15.97 9.45 5.33
CA LEU A 17 14.82 8.85 4.70
C LEU A 17 13.96 8.17 5.75
N TYR A 18 12.75 8.69 5.95
CA TYR A 18 11.74 8.13 6.85
C TYR A 18 10.69 7.37 6.01
N PRO A 19 10.70 6.02 6.02
CA PRO A 19 9.80 5.24 5.20
C PRO A 19 8.37 5.27 5.76
N GLY A 20 7.36 5.21 4.89
CA GLY A 20 5.96 5.13 5.34
C GLY A 20 5.61 3.82 6.04
N HIS A 21 6.38 2.75 5.79
CA HIS A 21 6.21 1.44 6.42
C HIS A 21 7.57 0.77 6.59
N ASP A 22 7.67 -0.06 7.63
CA ASP A 22 8.76 -1.01 7.80
C ASP A 22 8.23 -2.30 8.43
N TYR A 23 8.78 -3.43 8.00
CA TYR A 23 8.37 -4.78 8.45
C TYR A 23 9.51 -5.51 9.19
N LYS A 24 10.58 -4.80 9.56
CA LYS A 24 11.81 -5.34 10.17
C LYS A 24 12.34 -4.52 11.36
N GLY A 25 11.54 -3.60 11.91
CA GLY A 25 11.87 -2.73 13.04
C GLY A 25 12.78 -1.52 12.72
N ARG A 26 12.90 -1.10 11.46
CA ARG A 26 13.72 0.06 11.05
C ARG A 26 12.87 1.33 10.95
N MET A 27 13.41 2.46 11.39
CA MET A 27 12.67 3.73 11.44
C MET A 27 13.23 4.82 10.52
N VAL A 28 14.52 4.76 10.19
CA VAL A 28 15.21 5.77 9.39
C VAL A 28 16.39 5.13 8.65
N SER A 29 16.73 5.68 7.50
CA SER A 29 17.93 5.37 6.70
C SER A 29 18.49 6.67 6.12
N THR A 30 19.54 6.61 5.33
CA THR A 30 20.09 7.73 4.55
C THR A 30 20.05 7.44 3.06
N VAL A 31 20.14 8.49 2.23
CA VAL A 31 20.30 8.33 0.78
C VAL A 31 21.53 7.50 0.44
N ARG A 32 22.65 7.71 1.15
CA ARG A 32 23.87 6.90 0.98
C ARG A 32 23.64 5.43 1.30
N GLU A 33 23.00 5.11 2.43
CA GLU A 33 22.73 3.72 2.81
C GLU A 33 21.83 3.02 1.80
N GLU A 34 20.72 3.66 1.38
CA GLU A 34 19.81 3.05 0.41
C GLU A 34 20.47 2.88 -0.97
N ARG A 35 21.30 3.82 -1.42
CA ARG A 35 22.05 3.65 -2.68
C ARG A 35 22.97 2.43 -2.66
N ASN A 36 23.66 2.22 -1.54
CA ASN A 36 24.69 1.19 -1.45
C ASN A 36 24.13 -0.19 -1.08
N PHE A 37 23.03 -0.24 -0.31
CA PHE A 37 22.56 -1.46 0.33
C PHE A 37 21.12 -1.86 0.00
N ASN A 38 20.32 -1.03 -0.70
CA ASN A 38 18.96 -1.42 -1.04
C ASN A 38 18.96 -2.56 -2.08
N ALA A 39 18.52 -3.75 -1.66
CA ALA A 39 18.54 -4.96 -2.49
C ALA A 39 17.74 -4.87 -3.80
N ARG A 40 16.81 -3.91 -3.92
CA ARG A 40 15.95 -3.74 -5.10
C ARG A 40 16.33 -2.53 -5.93
N LEU A 41 16.78 -1.45 -5.29
CA LEU A 41 16.94 -0.14 -5.91
C LEU A 41 18.38 0.39 -5.90
N GLY A 42 19.30 -0.33 -5.25
CA GLY A 42 20.70 0.02 -5.12
C GLY A 42 21.37 0.37 -6.44
N VAL A 43 22.47 1.10 -6.38
CA VAL A 43 23.15 1.65 -7.57
C VAL A 43 23.58 0.57 -8.56
N ASP A 44 23.81 -0.65 -8.08
CA ASP A 44 24.15 -1.86 -8.82
C ASP A 44 22.97 -2.52 -9.56
N LYS A 45 21.72 -2.13 -9.28
CA LYS A 45 20.52 -2.67 -9.93
C LYS A 45 20.11 -1.86 -11.14
N SER A 46 20.00 -2.49 -12.31
CA SER A 46 19.41 -1.86 -13.50
C SER A 46 17.88 -1.74 -13.38
N GLU A 47 17.27 -0.90 -14.24
CA GLU A 47 15.81 -0.80 -14.31
C GLU A 47 15.17 -2.13 -14.73
N ALA A 48 15.80 -2.87 -15.64
CA ALA A 48 15.31 -4.16 -16.12
C ALA A 48 15.33 -5.23 -15.01
N GLU A 49 16.42 -5.34 -14.24
CA GLU A 49 16.50 -6.25 -13.09
C GLU A 49 15.48 -5.88 -12.02
N PHE A 50 15.33 -4.59 -11.72
CA PHE A 50 14.30 -4.13 -10.78
C PHE A 50 12.90 -4.58 -11.23
N VAL A 51 12.54 -4.36 -12.50
CA VAL A 51 11.23 -4.78 -13.04
C VAL A 51 11.07 -6.30 -12.96
N ALA A 52 12.10 -7.07 -13.32
CA ALA A 52 12.07 -8.53 -13.24
C ALA A 52 11.85 -9.03 -11.80
N ILE A 53 12.60 -8.49 -10.82
CA ILE A 53 12.45 -8.82 -9.40
C ILE A 53 11.04 -8.50 -8.92
N MET A 54 10.53 -7.30 -9.22
CA MET A 54 9.23 -6.85 -8.72
C MET A 54 8.07 -7.63 -9.32
N ASN A 55 8.13 -8.01 -10.60
CA ASN A 55 7.12 -8.81 -11.27
C ASN A 55 7.11 -10.28 -10.81
N ALA A 56 8.23 -10.77 -10.29
CA ALA A 56 8.35 -12.14 -9.79
C ALA A 56 7.88 -12.31 -8.33
N LEU A 57 7.45 -11.24 -7.65
CA LEU A 57 6.96 -11.32 -6.28
C LEU A 57 5.54 -11.89 -6.25
N ASP A 58 5.36 -13.01 -5.56
CA ASP A 58 4.04 -13.61 -5.29
C ASP A 58 3.44 -12.99 -4.02
N LEU A 59 2.83 -11.80 -4.17
CA LEU A 59 2.28 -11.04 -3.05
C LEU A 59 0.78 -11.29 -2.89
N ALA A 60 0.37 -11.56 -1.65
CA ALA A 60 -1.05 -11.62 -1.30
C ALA A 60 -1.73 -10.25 -1.50
N TYR A 61 -3.03 -10.29 -1.79
CA TYR A 61 -3.86 -9.09 -1.85
C TYR A 61 -3.82 -8.33 -0.51
N PRO A 62 -3.52 -7.02 -0.48
CA PRO A 62 -3.41 -6.29 0.78
C PRO A 62 -4.75 -6.25 1.52
N LYS A 63 -4.77 -6.72 2.76
CA LYS A 63 -6.00 -6.98 3.55
C LYS A 63 -6.97 -5.80 3.69
N LYS A 64 -6.47 -4.56 3.64
CA LYS A 64 -7.27 -3.33 3.83
C LYS A 64 -7.42 -2.47 2.58
N ILE A 65 -7.01 -2.94 1.41
CA ILE A 65 -6.98 -2.08 0.20
C ILE A 65 -8.39 -1.63 -0.22
N ASP A 66 -9.40 -2.50 -0.08
CA ASP A 66 -10.80 -2.22 -0.45
C ASP A 66 -11.48 -1.22 0.51
N GLU A 67 -10.94 -1.03 1.70
CA GLU A 67 -11.39 -0.04 2.68
C GLU A 67 -10.56 1.25 2.53
N ALA A 68 -9.24 1.12 2.52
CA ALA A 68 -8.31 2.24 2.58
C ALA A 68 -8.31 3.08 1.29
N VAL A 69 -8.38 2.46 0.11
CA VAL A 69 -8.35 3.21 -1.15
C VAL A 69 -9.59 4.11 -1.30
N PRO A 70 -10.83 3.61 -1.17
CA PRO A 70 -12.02 4.46 -1.26
C PRO A 70 -12.03 5.58 -0.21
N ALA A 71 -11.66 5.28 1.04
CA ALA A 71 -11.60 6.28 2.10
C ALA A 71 -10.55 7.37 1.80
N ASN A 72 -9.36 6.99 1.34
CA ASN A 72 -8.28 7.95 1.07
C ASN A 72 -8.56 8.83 -0.16
N LEU A 73 -9.32 8.35 -1.15
CA LEU A 73 -9.74 9.15 -2.31
C LEU A 73 -10.65 10.33 -1.91
N VAL A 74 -11.37 10.20 -0.80
CA VAL A 74 -12.18 11.28 -0.21
C VAL A 74 -11.49 11.92 1.01
N SER A 75 -10.16 11.88 1.05
CA SER A 75 -9.33 12.48 2.12
C SER A 75 -9.60 11.92 3.52
N GLY A 76 -10.01 10.65 3.63
CA GLY A 76 -10.34 10.00 4.90
C GLY A 76 -11.64 10.52 5.52
N LEU A 77 -12.42 11.30 4.77
CA LEU A 77 -13.72 11.76 5.22
C LEU A 77 -14.70 10.60 5.12
N VAL A 78 -15.29 10.25 6.26
CA VAL A 78 -16.48 9.40 6.26
C VAL A 78 -17.57 10.22 5.56
N PRO A 79 -18.22 9.71 4.50
CA PRO A 79 -19.40 10.39 3.99
C PRO A 79 -20.35 10.56 5.18
N VAL A 80 -20.68 11.81 5.49
CA VAL A 80 -21.77 12.10 6.42
C VAL A 80 -22.93 11.27 5.92
N GLN A 81 -23.45 10.38 6.77
CA GLN A 81 -24.63 9.59 6.47
C GLN A 81 -25.82 10.56 6.36
N THR A 82 -25.92 11.29 5.25
CA THR A 82 -27.14 11.97 4.84
C THR A 82 -27.89 10.98 3.96
N GLU A 83 -28.45 9.96 4.61
CA GLU A 83 -29.32 8.92 4.04
C GLU A 83 -28.66 8.02 2.97
N ARG A 84 -29.04 6.73 2.96
CA ARG A 84 -28.44 5.77 2.02
C ARG A 84 -28.77 6.19 0.58
N PRO A 85 -27.77 6.34 -0.32
CA PRO A 85 -28.07 6.63 -1.72
C PRO A 85 -28.78 5.43 -2.36
N VAL A 86 -29.91 5.72 -3.02
CA VAL A 86 -30.69 4.72 -3.77
C VAL A 86 -29.80 4.11 -4.86
N GLY A 87 -29.67 2.78 -4.88
CA GLY A 87 -28.88 2.04 -5.87
C GLY A 87 -27.43 1.74 -5.50
N SER A 88 -27.02 1.89 -4.23
CA SER A 88 -25.69 1.45 -3.79
C SER A 88 -25.51 -0.07 -3.91
N VAL A 89 -24.27 -0.52 -4.13
CA VAL A 89 -23.93 -1.95 -4.29
C VAL A 89 -24.37 -2.78 -3.07
N ALA A 90 -24.34 -2.21 -1.87
CA ALA A 90 -24.83 -2.88 -0.67
C ALA A 90 -26.35 -3.16 -0.74
N VAL A 91 -27.15 -2.19 -1.21
CA VAL A 91 -28.60 -2.35 -1.40
C VAL A 91 -28.91 -3.37 -2.50
N VAL A 92 -28.17 -3.31 -3.60
CA VAL A 92 -28.33 -4.27 -4.72
C VAL A 92 -27.95 -5.69 -4.30
N MET A 93 -26.90 -5.86 -3.50
CA MET A 93 -26.47 -7.18 -3.02
C MET A 93 -27.43 -7.77 -1.98
N GLU A 94 -28.08 -6.92 -1.18
CA GLU A 94 -29.13 -7.29 -0.21
C GLU A 94 -30.44 -7.69 -0.93
N GLU A 95 -30.84 -6.95 -1.98
CA GLU A 95 -32.03 -7.24 -2.82
C GLU A 95 -31.85 -8.51 -3.68
N LEU A 96 -30.63 -8.83 -4.10
CA LEU A 96 -30.31 -10.02 -4.89
C LEU A 96 -30.12 -11.29 -4.04
N GLY A 97 -30.37 -11.23 -2.74
CA GLY A 97 -30.46 -12.41 -1.87
C GLY A 97 -29.13 -13.13 -1.65
N ARG A 98 -27.99 -12.43 -1.63
CA ARG A 98 -26.73 -13.04 -1.18
C ARG A 98 -26.73 -13.14 0.34
N GLN A 99 -26.49 -14.36 0.82
CA GLN A 99 -26.43 -14.67 2.24
C GLN A 99 -25.40 -13.80 2.96
N ASP A 100 -25.86 -13.18 4.03
CA ASP A 100 -25.07 -12.42 4.97
C ASP A 100 -23.98 -13.32 5.59
N THR A 101 -22.71 -13.01 5.31
CA THR A 101 -21.57 -13.72 5.93
C THR A 101 -21.15 -13.09 7.26
N SER A 102 -21.93 -12.14 7.80
CA SER A 102 -21.68 -11.54 9.12
C SER A 102 -21.65 -12.58 10.25
N GLU A 103 -22.36 -13.70 10.11
CA GLU A 103 -22.35 -14.81 11.08
C GLU A 103 -21.18 -15.80 10.91
N LEU A 104 -20.42 -15.73 9.81
CA LEU A 104 -19.27 -16.62 9.57
C LEU A 104 -17.95 -16.10 10.18
N TRP A 105 -17.98 -14.93 10.82
CA TRP A 105 -16.79 -14.32 11.39
C TRP A 105 -16.77 -14.45 12.92
N HIS A 106 -16.25 -15.58 13.42
CA HIS A 106 -15.79 -15.67 14.81
C HIS A 106 -14.38 -15.09 14.89
N GLY A 107 -14.31 -13.84 15.35
CA GLY A 107 -13.03 -13.17 15.58
C GLY A 107 -12.17 -13.94 16.59
N ALA A 108 -10.90 -14.15 16.22
CA ALA A 108 -9.76 -14.18 17.12
C ALA A 108 -8.48 -13.95 16.31
N GLY A 109 -7.77 -12.86 16.58
CA GLY A 109 -6.35 -12.74 16.23
C GLY A 109 -5.94 -11.40 15.64
N ILE A 110 -5.37 -10.56 16.54
CA ILE A 110 -4.26 -9.59 16.36
C ILE A 110 -3.69 -9.40 14.95
#